data_AF-A0AAE2D8Y5-F1
#
_entry.id   AF-A0AAE2D8Y5-F1
#
_cell.length_a   1.000
_cell.length_b   1.000
_cell.length_c   1.000
_cell.angle_alpha   90.00
_cell.angle_beta   90.00
_cell.angle_gamma   90.00
#
_symmetry.space_group_name_H-M   'P 1'
#
loop_
_entity.id
_entity.type
_entity.pdbx_description
1 polymer ?
#
loop_
_entity_poly.entity_id
_entity_poly.type
_entity_poly.pdbx_seq_one_letter_code
_entity_poly.pdbx_strand_id
1 'polypeptide(L)'
;MNDDSVYETYQICICPIHIIQILSEYFLIYKDKIKNFVKHITNDEQAVQSIDTELHKRLHILWLGYFYELYIQPDALHNIIWIFSPFNDSQTIISNFIWSKKISVKFRFQCSYCNHIWTSKKGFIHVYIGYRPFDTKINQSGYIMNTYEFLFSLDQQKCTQCNSNRLVSGSTYPHEVIKVLTYIRSYMYIRPVNYHLLQYGYKIEFFKNSPLLLTSYHHVKDKQIKNF
;
A
#
# COMPACT_ATOMS: atom_id res chain seq x y z
N MET A 1 -33.21 -18.62 -14.97
CA MET A 1 -32.50 -17.49 -15.62
C MET A 1 -31.27 -17.23 -14.77
N ASN A 2 -30.10 -17.58 -15.33
CA ASN A 2 -28.81 -17.42 -14.68
C ASN A 2 -28.48 -15.94 -14.60
N ASP A 3 -28.31 -15.43 -13.38
CA ASP A 3 -27.71 -14.13 -13.14
C ASP A 3 -26.19 -14.33 -13.07
N ASP A 4 -25.60 -14.51 -14.25
CA ASP A 4 -24.15 -14.59 -14.44
C ASP A 4 -23.53 -13.21 -14.17
N SER A 5 -23.39 -12.86 -12.89
CA SER A 5 -22.49 -11.79 -12.47
C SER A 5 -21.05 -12.27 -12.63
N VAL A 6 -20.59 -12.30 -13.88
CA VAL A 6 -19.18 -12.43 -14.25
C VAL A 6 -18.46 -11.20 -13.70
N TYR A 7 -17.89 -11.31 -12.51
CA TYR A 7 -17.01 -10.27 -11.99
C TYR A 7 -15.71 -10.32 -12.77
N GLU A 8 -15.53 -9.33 -13.63
CA GLU A 8 -14.32 -9.11 -14.42
C GLU A 8 -13.10 -8.99 -13.50
N THR A 9 -12.05 -9.76 -13.79
CA THR A 9 -10.71 -9.41 -13.33
C THR A 9 -10.34 -8.08 -13.98
N TYR A 10 -10.48 -6.98 -13.24
CA TYR A 10 -10.11 -5.65 -13.74
C TYR A 10 -8.60 -5.60 -13.99
N GLN A 11 -8.22 -5.74 -15.25
CA GLN A 11 -6.89 -5.35 -15.69
C GLN A 11 -6.85 -3.82 -15.75
N ILE A 12 -5.97 -3.23 -14.96
CA ILE A 12 -5.79 -1.79 -14.93
C ILE A 12 -4.69 -1.44 -15.90
N CYS A 13 -5.00 -0.58 -16.87
CA CYS A 13 -3.97 0.00 -17.73
C CYS A 13 -3.15 1.02 -16.92
N ILE A 14 -1.83 0.87 -16.93
CA ILE A 14 -0.89 1.72 -16.19
C ILE A 14 -0.12 2.71 -17.09
N CYS A 15 -0.66 3.03 -18.27
CA CYS A 15 -0.05 4.06 -19.11
C CYS A 15 -0.24 5.47 -18.49
N PRO A 16 0.57 6.47 -18.88
CA PRO A 16 0.52 7.81 -18.26
C PRO A 16 -0.88 8.44 -18.20
N ILE A 17 -1.68 8.26 -19.26
CA ILE A 17 -3.04 8.81 -19.34
C ILE A 17 -3.96 8.18 -18.27
N HIS A 18 -3.94 6.85 -18.13
CA HIS A 18 -4.78 6.16 -17.16
C HIS A 18 -4.30 6.40 -15.72
N ILE A 19 -2.99 6.53 -15.50
CA ILE A 19 -2.45 6.93 -14.19
C ILE A 19 -2.96 8.33 -13.82
N ILE A 20 -2.93 9.29 -14.75
CA ILE A 20 -3.49 10.63 -14.52
C ILE A 20 -4.99 10.57 -14.20
N GLN A 21 -5.76 9.74 -14.91
CA GLN A 21 -7.18 9.55 -14.63
C GLN A 21 -7.42 8.98 -13.23
N ILE A 22 -6.71 7.91 -12.85
CA ILE A 22 -6.80 7.30 -11.52
C ILE A 22 -6.47 8.33 -10.42
N LEU A 23 -5.39 9.09 -10.60
CA LEU A 23 -5.01 10.14 -9.65
C LEU A 23 -6.03 11.27 -9.61
N SER A 24 -6.57 11.69 -10.74
CA SER A 24 -7.62 12.73 -10.79
C SER A 24 -8.87 12.26 -10.05
N GLU A 25 -9.29 11.01 -10.27
CA GLU A 25 -10.42 10.42 -9.56
C GLU A 25 -10.16 10.36 -8.04
N TYR A 26 -8.95 9.97 -7.63
CA TYR A 26 -8.55 10.01 -6.23
C TYR A 26 -8.70 11.42 -5.64
N PHE A 27 -8.09 12.44 -6.27
CA PHE A 27 -8.06 13.79 -5.72
C PHE A 27 -9.42 14.49 -5.73
N LEU A 28 -10.24 14.26 -6.76
CA LEU A 28 -11.53 14.94 -6.92
C LEU A 28 -12.68 14.25 -6.17
N ILE A 29 -12.65 12.92 -6.04
CA ILE A 29 -13.80 12.15 -5.52
C ILE A 29 -13.48 11.50 -4.18
N TYR A 30 -12.30 10.89 -4.04
CA TYR A 30 -12.03 9.99 -2.92
C TYR A 30 -11.23 10.60 -1.79
N LYS A 31 -10.41 11.62 -2.03
CA LYS A 31 -9.50 12.20 -1.03
C LYS A 31 -10.23 12.60 0.25
N ASP A 32 -11.31 13.37 0.14
CA ASP A 32 -12.04 13.83 1.32
C ASP A 32 -12.86 12.70 1.97
N LYS A 33 -13.41 11.78 1.16
CA LYS A 33 -14.05 10.54 1.68
C LYS A 33 -13.07 9.74 2.53
N ILE A 34 -11.84 9.55 2.05
CA ILE A 34 -10.77 8.81 2.74
C ILE A 34 -10.32 9.56 3.98
N LYS A 35 -10.12 10.88 3.92
CA LYS A 35 -9.77 11.68 5.12
C LYS A 35 -10.82 11.56 6.21
N ASN A 36 -12.10 11.64 5.84
CA ASN A 36 -13.20 11.46 6.79
C ASN A 36 -13.23 10.03 7.30
N PHE A 37 -13.07 9.04 6.43
CA PHE A 37 -12.95 7.64 6.80
C PHE A 37 -11.84 7.42 7.85
N VAL A 38 -10.63 7.99 7.65
CA VAL A 38 -9.54 7.93 8.63
C VAL A 38 -9.92 8.56 9.98
N LYS A 39 -10.64 9.69 9.96
CA LYS A 39 -11.14 10.33 11.19
C LYS A 39 -12.25 9.53 11.89
N HIS A 40 -13.04 8.75 11.15
CA HIS A 40 -14.19 8.00 11.66
C HIS A 40 -13.90 6.53 11.97
N ILE A 41 -12.76 5.97 11.55
CA ILE A 41 -12.26 4.66 12.01
C ILE A 41 -12.27 4.56 13.55
N THR A 42 -12.20 5.69 14.27
CA THR A 42 -12.24 5.72 15.73
C THR A 42 -13.66 5.77 16.33
N ASN A 43 -14.72 6.17 15.61
CA ASN A 43 -15.98 6.58 16.25
C ASN A 43 -17.33 6.20 15.58
N ASP A 44 -17.40 5.68 14.35
CA ASP A 44 -18.71 5.36 13.73
C ASP A 44 -18.68 4.18 12.74
N GLU A 45 -19.43 3.11 13.03
CA GLU A 45 -19.35 1.82 12.31
C GLU A 45 -20.15 1.77 10.99
N GLN A 46 -21.21 2.58 10.82
CA GLN A 46 -22.10 2.47 9.65
C GLN A 46 -21.61 3.25 8.42
N ALA A 47 -21.12 4.49 8.61
CA ALA A 47 -20.52 5.29 7.53
C ALA A 47 -19.23 4.64 6.97
N VAL A 48 -18.54 3.87 7.81
CA VAL A 48 -17.36 3.07 7.44
C VAL A 48 -17.72 1.96 6.45
N GLN A 49 -18.89 1.31 6.57
CA GLN A 49 -19.26 0.16 5.72
C GLN A 49 -19.58 0.53 4.26
N SER A 50 -20.21 1.70 4.00
CA SER A 50 -20.57 2.11 2.64
C SER A 50 -19.34 2.56 1.83
N ILE A 51 -18.45 3.34 2.46
CA ILE A 51 -17.17 3.77 1.87
C ILE A 51 -16.25 2.56 1.66
N ASP A 52 -16.24 1.61 2.60
CA ASP A 52 -15.44 0.39 2.49
C ASP A 52 -15.89 -0.43 1.27
N THR A 53 -17.19 -0.58 1.03
CA THR A 53 -17.72 -1.33 -0.14
C THR A 53 -17.40 -0.66 -1.47
N GLU A 54 -17.53 0.67 -1.56
CA GLU A 54 -17.20 1.44 -2.78
C GLU A 54 -15.70 1.35 -3.10
N LEU A 55 -14.85 1.63 -2.10
CA LEU A 55 -13.40 1.59 -2.25
C LEU A 55 -12.87 0.17 -2.48
N HIS A 56 -13.56 -0.86 -1.97
CA HIS A 56 -13.14 -2.24 -2.22
C HIS A 56 -13.17 -2.59 -3.71
N LYS A 57 -14.14 -2.07 -4.46
CA LYS A 57 -14.24 -2.25 -5.92
C LYS A 57 -13.19 -1.43 -6.68
N ARG A 58 -12.71 -0.34 -6.09
CA ARG A 58 -11.77 0.61 -6.69
C ARG A 58 -10.45 0.68 -5.91
N LEU A 59 -10.01 -0.45 -5.37
CA LEU A 59 -8.90 -0.50 -4.42
C LEU A 59 -7.58 0.02 -5.01
N HIS A 60 -7.42 -0.08 -6.33
CA HIS A 60 -6.27 0.48 -7.05
C HIS A 60 -6.18 2.01 -6.97
N ILE A 61 -7.33 2.72 -6.94
CA ILE A 61 -7.39 4.17 -6.76
C ILE A 61 -6.86 4.54 -5.38
N LEU A 62 -7.26 3.77 -4.37
CA LEU A 62 -6.78 3.97 -3.01
C LEU A 62 -5.28 3.68 -2.90
N TRP A 63 -4.81 2.53 -3.39
CA TRP A 63 -3.39 2.19 -3.37
C TRP A 63 -2.54 3.26 -4.05
N LEU A 64 -2.88 3.62 -5.29
CA LEU A 64 -2.07 4.56 -6.09
C LEU A 64 -2.20 6.00 -5.58
N GLY A 65 -3.42 6.46 -5.32
CA GLY A 65 -3.67 7.84 -4.91
C GLY A 65 -3.15 8.14 -3.50
N TYR A 66 -3.37 7.22 -2.56
CA TYR A 66 -2.85 7.39 -1.19
C TYR A 66 -1.33 7.27 -1.15
N PHE A 67 -0.74 6.38 -1.96
CA PHE A 67 0.71 6.32 -2.12
C PHE A 67 1.27 7.62 -2.71
N TYR A 68 0.60 8.18 -3.74
CA TYR A 68 1.02 9.44 -4.34
C TYR A 68 1.03 10.59 -3.33
N GLU A 69 -0.05 10.73 -2.55
CA GLU A 69 -0.16 11.79 -1.53
C GLU A 69 0.88 11.62 -0.41
N LEU A 70 1.16 10.39 0.01
CA LEU A 70 2.00 10.12 1.18
C LEU A 70 3.51 10.07 0.87
N TYR A 71 3.88 9.68 -0.35
CA TYR A 71 5.26 9.46 -0.79
C TYR A 71 5.65 10.40 -1.93
N ILE A 72 4.98 10.32 -3.09
CA ILE A 72 5.43 11.02 -4.31
C ILE A 72 5.41 12.53 -4.12
N GLN A 73 4.27 13.10 -3.73
CA GLN A 73 4.10 14.55 -3.60
C GLN A 73 5.08 15.18 -2.59
N PRO A 74 5.21 14.68 -1.34
CA PRO A 74 6.14 15.28 -0.38
C PRO A 74 7.62 15.02 -0.71
N ASP A 75 7.96 13.85 -1.27
CA ASP A 75 9.35 13.48 -1.49
C ASP A 75 9.92 14.09 -2.78
N ALA A 76 9.08 14.59 -3.68
CA ALA A 76 9.50 15.35 -4.86
C ALA A 76 10.35 16.59 -4.52
N LEU A 77 10.08 17.24 -3.37
CA LEU A 77 10.90 18.35 -2.86
C LEU A 77 12.35 17.96 -2.58
N HIS A 78 12.60 16.66 -2.41
CA HIS A 78 13.90 16.08 -2.12
C HIS A 78 14.52 15.39 -3.35
N ASN A 79 13.98 15.63 -4.55
CA ASN A 79 14.41 14.97 -5.79
C ASN A 79 14.35 13.44 -5.71
N ILE A 80 13.41 12.89 -4.95
CA ILE A 80 13.18 11.45 -4.82
C ILE A 80 12.11 11.04 -5.84
N ILE A 81 12.41 9.99 -6.61
CA ILE A 81 11.49 9.39 -7.56
C ILE A 81 11.05 8.04 -7.00
N TRP A 82 9.76 7.76 -7.03
CA TRP A 82 9.19 6.49 -6.60
C TRP A 82 8.67 5.68 -7.77
N ILE A 83 8.99 4.39 -7.77
CA ILE A 83 8.36 3.37 -8.58
C ILE A 83 7.49 2.53 -7.64
N PHE A 84 6.18 2.53 -7.86
CA PHE A 84 5.23 1.75 -7.06
C PHE A 84 4.69 0.60 -7.91
N SER A 85 4.90 -0.64 -7.46
CA SER A 85 4.59 -1.82 -8.28
C SER A 85 4.28 -3.05 -7.43
N PRO A 86 3.38 -3.95 -7.89
CA PRO A 86 3.33 -5.28 -7.33
C PRO A 86 4.68 -6.01 -7.55
N PHE A 87 5.09 -6.74 -6.53
CA PHE A 87 6.26 -7.62 -6.57
C PHE A 87 5.96 -8.79 -7.51
N ASN A 88 6.83 -9.04 -8.47
CA ASN A 88 6.77 -10.17 -9.37
C ASN A 88 8.11 -10.91 -9.31
N ASP A 89 8.08 -12.23 -9.14
CA ASP A 89 9.28 -13.08 -9.02
C ASP A 89 10.21 -12.98 -10.24
N SER A 90 9.70 -12.55 -11.40
CA SER A 90 10.49 -12.32 -12.60
C SER A 90 11.18 -10.95 -12.66
N GLN A 91 10.85 -10.01 -11.75
CA GLN A 91 11.61 -8.77 -11.62
C GLN A 91 12.98 -9.17 -11.08
N THR A 92 14.01 -9.02 -11.91
CA THR A 92 15.40 -9.21 -11.52
C THR A 92 15.58 -8.52 -10.17
N ILE A 93 15.79 -9.32 -9.12
CA ILE A 93 15.92 -8.83 -7.75
C ILE A 93 17.02 -7.77 -7.80
N ILE A 94 16.63 -6.49 -7.82
CA ILE A 94 17.58 -5.40 -7.73
C ILE A 94 18.09 -5.53 -6.31
N SER A 95 19.31 -6.02 -6.19
CA SER A 95 19.95 -6.55 -4.97
C SER A 95 20.16 -5.52 -3.86
N ASN A 96 19.51 -4.36 -3.93
CA ASN A 96 19.68 -3.22 -3.04
C ASN A 96 18.38 -2.90 -2.27
N PHE A 97 17.72 -3.93 -1.71
CA PHE A 97 16.67 -3.69 -0.72
C PHE A 97 17.29 -3.06 0.52
N ILE A 98 16.83 -1.86 0.84
CA ILE A 98 17.25 -1.13 2.05
C ILE A 98 16.29 -1.37 3.21
N TRP A 99 15.10 -1.89 2.93
CA TRP A 99 14.11 -2.21 3.94
C TRP A 99 13.11 -3.25 3.43
N SER A 100 12.67 -4.14 4.30
CA SER A 100 11.56 -5.05 4.02
C SER A 100 10.79 -5.35 5.29
N LYS A 101 9.49 -5.63 5.14
CA LYS A 101 8.64 -6.01 6.26
C LYS A 101 7.43 -6.82 5.83
N LYS A 102 7.05 -7.75 6.70
CA LYS A 102 5.82 -8.53 6.61
C LYS A 102 4.78 -7.91 7.54
N ILE A 103 3.72 -7.33 6.98
CA ILE A 103 2.69 -6.59 7.73
C ILE A 103 1.41 -7.41 7.77
N SER A 104 0.94 -7.72 8.98
CA SER A 104 -0.29 -8.50 9.18
C SER A 104 -1.52 -7.64 8.92
N VAL A 105 -2.41 -8.12 8.04
CA VAL A 105 -3.66 -7.46 7.68
C VAL A 105 -4.78 -8.47 7.45
N LYS A 106 -6.03 -8.00 7.44
CA LYS A 106 -7.17 -8.80 6.97
C LYS A 106 -7.29 -8.75 5.45
N PHE A 107 -7.48 -9.91 4.85
CA PHE A 107 -7.76 -10.06 3.43
C PHE A 107 -9.15 -10.65 3.21
N ARG A 108 -9.83 -10.16 2.17
CA ARG A 108 -10.98 -10.81 1.56
C ARG A 108 -10.48 -11.58 0.34
N PHE A 109 -10.99 -12.80 0.17
CA PHE A 109 -10.71 -13.64 -0.99
C PHE A 109 -12.03 -13.93 -1.68
N GLN A 110 -11.98 -14.02 -3.00
CA GLN A 110 -13.10 -14.46 -3.83
C GLN A 110 -12.58 -15.46 -4.85
N CYS A 111 -13.07 -16.69 -4.77
CA CYS A 111 -12.71 -17.72 -5.74
C CYS A 111 -13.38 -17.42 -7.07
N SER A 112 -12.59 -17.25 -8.15
CA SER A 112 -13.12 -17.02 -9.49
C SER A 112 -13.82 -18.25 -10.10
N TYR A 113 -13.69 -19.42 -9.49
CA TYR A 113 -14.30 -20.66 -9.99
C TYR A 113 -15.68 -20.96 -9.42
N CYS A 114 -15.82 -20.86 -8.09
CA CYS A 114 -17.06 -21.21 -7.40
C CYS A 114 -17.73 -20.00 -6.73
N ASN A 115 -17.17 -18.80 -6.92
CA ASN A 115 -17.64 -17.55 -6.30
C ASN A 115 -17.69 -17.56 -4.77
N HIS A 116 -17.08 -18.56 -4.11
CA HIS A 116 -16.96 -18.57 -2.66
C HIS A 116 -16.12 -17.38 -2.19
N ILE A 117 -16.65 -16.64 -1.19
CA ILE A 117 -15.99 -15.50 -0.57
C ILE A 117 -15.65 -15.86 0.88
N TRP A 118 -14.41 -15.62 1.28
CA TRP A 118 -13.98 -15.81 2.66
C TRP A 118 -13.02 -14.70 3.08
N THR A 119 -12.88 -14.52 4.39
CA THR A 119 -11.95 -13.55 4.98
C THR A 119 -10.88 -14.30 5.76
N SER A 120 -9.59 -14.00 5.53
CA SER A 120 -8.54 -14.59 6.36
C SER A 120 -8.60 -13.99 7.77
N LYS A 121 -8.47 -14.84 8.79
CA LYS A 121 -8.22 -14.36 10.16
C LYS A 121 -6.87 -13.63 10.28
N LYS A 122 -5.88 -14.00 9.46
CA LYS A 122 -4.56 -13.35 9.38
C LYS A 122 -3.92 -13.65 8.02
N GLY A 123 -3.65 -12.61 7.23
CA GLY A 123 -2.78 -12.67 6.07
C GLY A 123 -1.72 -11.58 6.16
N PHE A 124 -0.83 -11.54 5.18
CA PHE A 124 0.28 -10.61 5.15
C PHE A 124 0.43 -9.88 3.83
N ILE A 125 0.84 -8.62 3.95
CA ILE A 125 1.44 -7.87 2.85
C ILE A 125 2.94 -7.90 3.07
N HIS A 126 3.66 -8.39 2.08
CA HIS A 126 5.11 -8.34 2.05
C HIS A 126 5.54 -7.08 1.30
N VAL A 127 6.27 -6.19 1.96
CA VAL A 127 6.76 -4.96 1.36
C VAL A 127 8.28 -4.98 1.29
N TYR A 128 8.81 -4.53 0.15
CA TYR A 128 10.22 -4.35 -0.10
C TYR A 128 10.46 -2.95 -0.63
N ILE A 129 11.40 -2.23 -0.02
CA ILE A 129 11.83 -0.92 -0.50
C ILE A 129 13.29 -1.01 -0.90
N GLY A 130 13.55 -0.68 -2.16
CA GLY A 130 14.87 -0.79 -2.78
C GLY A 130 15.32 0.53 -3.39
N TYR A 131 16.63 0.66 -3.51
CA TYR A 131 17.27 1.76 -4.24
C TYR A 131 17.72 1.26 -5.62
N ARG A 132 17.46 2.05 -6.68
CA ARG A 132 17.98 1.79 -8.02
C ARG A 132 19.24 2.62 -8.27
N PRO A 133 20.45 2.09 -8.00
CA PRO A 133 21.68 2.87 -8.05
C PRO A 133 22.04 3.40 -9.45
N PHE A 134 21.70 2.64 -10.51
CA PHE A 134 22.02 3.02 -11.89
C PHE A 134 21.07 4.06 -12.49
N ASP A 135 20.01 4.44 -11.78
CA ASP A 135 19.06 5.48 -12.20
C ASP A 135 19.35 6.85 -11.55
N THR A 136 20.53 7.00 -10.92
CA THR A 136 20.93 8.27 -10.31
C THR A 136 21.17 9.32 -11.40
N LYS A 137 20.29 10.31 -11.49
CA LYS A 137 20.39 11.41 -12.46
C LYS A 137 20.78 12.69 -11.73
N ILE A 138 21.59 13.53 -12.36
CA ILE A 138 21.92 14.85 -11.83
C ILE A 138 21.13 15.87 -12.65
N ASN A 139 20.35 16.73 -11.98
CA ASN A 139 19.64 17.80 -12.67
C ASN A 139 20.60 18.95 -13.03
N GLN A 140 20.14 19.90 -13.84
CA GLN A 140 20.94 21.03 -14.30
C GLN A 140 21.52 21.90 -13.16
N SER A 141 20.90 21.84 -11.98
CA SER A 141 21.30 22.58 -10.78
C SER A 141 22.25 21.78 -9.87
N GLY A 142 22.75 20.62 -10.31
CA GLY A 142 23.69 19.79 -9.55
C GLY A 142 23.05 18.89 -8.47
N TYR A 143 21.71 18.84 -8.39
CA TYR A 143 21.02 17.98 -7.43
C TYR A 143 20.90 16.55 -7.94
N ILE A 144 21.16 15.60 -7.06
CA ILE A 144 21.01 14.18 -7.33
C ILE A 144 19.54 13.77 -7.17
N MET A 145 19.00 13.21 -8.24
CA MET A 145 17.72 12.51 -8.28
C MET A 145 17.93 11.04 -7.96
N ASN A 146 17.31 10.57 -6.87
CA ASN A 146 17.41 9.18 -6.43
C ASN A 146 16.10 8.45 -6.67
N THR A 147 16.18 7.31 -7.37
CA THR A 147 15.02 6.47 -7.66
C THR A 147 14.92 5.33 -6.65
N TYR A 148 13.74 5.19 -6.05
CA TYR A 148 13.39 4.14 -5.11
C TYR A 148 12.21 3.34 -5.63
N GLU A 149 12.17 2.07 -5.25
CA GLU A 149 11.07 1.18 -5.54
C GLU A 149 10.33 0.84 -4.27
N PHE A 150 9.01 0.90 -4.33
CA PHE A 150 8.11 0.32 -3.36
C PHE A 150 7.43 -0.88 -4.02
N LEU A 151 7.87 -2.07 -3.64
CA LEU A 151 7.33 -3.33 -4.14
C LEU A 151 6.47 -3.99 -3.06
N PHE A 152 5.34 -4.54 -3.45
CA PHE A 152 4.47 -5.25 -2.51
C PHE A 152 3.90 -6.54 -3.10
N SER A 153 3.81 -7.59 -2.29
CA SER A 153 3.03 -8.80 -2.62
C SER A 153 1.97 -9.04 -1.56
N LEU A 154 0.84 -9.57 -2.02
CA LEU A 154 -0.32 -9.91 -1.20
C LEU A 154 -0.33 -11.42 -1.00
N ASP A 155 -0.64 -11.87 0.21
CA ASP A 155 -0.84 -13.29 0.50
C ASP A 155 -1.89 -13.91 -0.44
N GLN A 156 -1.65 -15.18 -0.76
CA GLN A 156 -2.54 -15.98 -1.59
C GLN A 156 -3.03 -17.20 -0.82
N GLN A 157 -4.27 -17.61 -1.07
CA GLN A 157 -4.87 -18.78 -0.43
C GLN A 157 -5.60 -19.65 -1.46
N LYS A 158 -5.62 -20.97 -1.22
CA LYS A 158 -6.47 -21.89 -2.00
C LYS A 158 -7.92 -21.75 -1.54
N CYS A 159 -8.85 -21.83 -2.47
CA CYS A 159 -10.26 -21.95 -2.11
C CYS A 159 -10.50 -23.29 -1.41
N THR A 160 -11.18 -23.28 -0.28
CA THR A 160 -11.52 -24.51 0.47
C THR A 160 -12.84 -25.12 0.03
N GLN A 161 -13.66 -24.40 -0.74
CA GLN A 161 -14.98 -24.86 -1.19
C GLN A 161 -14.94 -25.55 -2.56
N CYS A 162 -13.89 -25.36 -3.35
CA CYS A 162 -13.72 -26.08 -4.62
C CYS A 162 -12.31 -26.63 -4.75
N ASN A 163 -12.16 -27.73 -5.49
CA ASN A 163 -10.87 -28.35 -5.80
C ASN A 163 -10.07 -27.57 -6.86
N SER A 164 -10.31 -26.25 -7.00
CA SER A 164 -9.44 -25.43 -7.82
C SER A 164 -8.09 -25.36 -7.13
N ASN A 165 -7.10 -26.09 -7.64
CA ASN A 165 -5.74 -26.05 -7.11
C ASN A 165 -5.05 -24.69 -7.33
N ARG A 166 -5.78 -23.65 -7.78
CA ARG A 166 -5.26 -22.32 -8.03
C ARG A 166 -5.23 -21.50 -6.75
N LEU A 167 -4.16 -20.73 -6.62
CA LEU A 167 -4.02 -19.71 -5.58
C LEU A 167 -4.87 -18.50 -5.95
N VAL A 168 -5.62 -18.00 -4.97
CA VAL A 168 -6.43 -16.77 -5.06
C VAL A 168 -5.68 -15.68 -4.31
N SER A 169 -5.31 -14.61 -5.01
CA SER A 169 -4.78 -13.40 -4.37
C SER A 169 -5.88 -12.71 -3.56
N GLY A 170 -5.57 -12.36 -2.32
CA GLY A 170 -6.51 -11.60 -1.49
C GLY A 170 -6.60 -10.14 -1.92
N SER A 171 -7.77 -9.53 -1.74
CA SER A 171 -7.94 -8.08 -1.73
C SER A 171 -7.90 -7.58 -0.28
N THR A 172 -7.12 -6.53 -0.02
CA THR A 172 -7.08 -5.89 1.30
C THR A 172 -8.31 -5.02 1.48
N TYR A 173 -8.77 -4.86 2.72
CA TYR A 173 -9.76 -3.84 3.01
C TYR A 173 -9.15 -2.43 2.86
N PRO A 174 -9.94 -1.43 2.41
CA PRO A 174 -9.49 -0.04 2.32
C PRO A 174 -8.74 0.49 3.54
N HIS A 175 -9.24 0.25 4.75
CA HIS A 175 -8.58 0.70 5.99
C HIS A 175 -7.21 0.03 6.22
N GLU A 176 -7.02 -1.21 5.77
CA GLU A 176 -5.73 -1.91 5.89
C GLU A 176 -4.70 -1.29 4.93
N VAL A 177 -5.11 -0.85 3.74
CA VAL A 177 -4.22 -0.13 2.78
C VAL A 177 -3.67 1.15 3.42
N ILE A 178 -4.56 1.96 3.98
CA ILE A 178 -4.21 3.22 4.65
C ILE A 178 -3.24 2.95 5.80
N LYS A 179 -3.58 1.97 6.65
CA LYS A 179 -2.77 1.58 7.80
C LYS A 179 -1.37 1.15 7.38
N VAL A 180 -1.25 0.30 6.37
CA VAL A 180 0.04 -0.22 5.87
C VAL A 180 0.91 0.90 5.31
N LEU A 181 0.36 1.74 4.42
CA LEU A 181 1.11 2.83 3.80
C LEU A 181 1.54 3.88 4.82
N THR A 182 0.66 4.23 5.77
CA THR A 182 0.98 5.15 6.88
C THR A 182 2.04 4.58 7.81
N TYR A 183 1.89 3.31 8.15
CA TYR A 183 2.83 2.59 8.99
C TYR A 183 4.22 2.64 8.38
N ILE A 184 4.40 2.28 7.11
CA ILE A 184 5.72 2.27 6.46
C ILE A 184 6.32 3.67 6.43
N ARG A 185 5.51 4.69 6.10
CA ARG A 185 5.96 6.09 6.07
C ARG A 185 6.50 6.54 7.43
N SER A 186 5.88 6.10 8.52
CA SER A 186 6.35 6.43 9.88
C SER A 186 7.72 5.84 10.24
N TYR A 187 8.18 4.82 9.50
CA TYR A 187 9.52 4.23 9.68
C TYR A 187 10.58 4.90 8.81
N MET A 188 10.19 5.82 7.94
CA MET A 188 11.02 6.38 6.89
C MET A 188 11.42 7.82 7.23
N TYR A 189 12.70 8.15 7.09
CA TYR A 189 13.17 9.53 7.13
C TYR A 189 14.07 9.83 5.93
N ILE A 190 14.08 11.09 5.52
CA ILE A 190 14.89 11.59 4.43
C ILE A 190 16.04 12.37 5.03
N ARG A 191 17.27 11.98 4.70
CA ARG A 191 18.48 12.69 5.13
C ARG A 191 19.21 13.34 3.96
N PRO A 192 19.81 14.51 4.16
CA PRO A 192 20.72 15.08 3.17
C PRO A 192 22.01 14.26 3.09
N VAL A 193 22.58 14.21 1.89
CA VAL A 193 23.86 13.56 1.61
C VAL A 193 24.69 14.40 0.65
N ASN A 194 25.96 14.56 1.01
CA ASN A 194 26.99 15.15 0.16
C ASN A 194 27.74 14.03 -0.54
N TYR A 195 27.81 14.08 -1.87
CA TYR A 195 28.58 13.10 -2.64
C TYR A 195 29.96 13.66 -3.02
N HIS A 196 30.01 14.93 -3.46
CA HIS A 196 31.23 15.71 -3.75
C HIS A 196 30.97 17.21 -3.53
N LEU A 197 32.01 18.06 -3.62
CA LEU A 197 31.99 19.52 -3.32
C LEU A 197 30.84 20.31 -3.97
N LEU A 198 30.25 19.82 -5.06
CA LEU A 198 29.15 20.48 -5.79
C LEU A 198 27.91 19.59 -5.98
N GLN A 199 27.87 18.39 -5.37
CA GLN A 199 26.79 17.42 -5.56
C GLN A 199 26.08 17.16 -4.24
N TYR A 200 24.83 17.61 -4.20
CA TYR A 200 23.93 17.48 -3.05
C TYR A 200 22.73 16.60 -3.41
N GLY A 201 22.31 15.75 -2.49
CA GLY A 201 21.13 14.91 -2.68
C GLY A 201 20.48 14.53 -1.38
N TYR A 202 19.43 13.73 -1.49
CA TYR A 202 18.71 13.19 -0.35
C TYR A 202 18.61 11.67 -0.46
N LYS A 203 18.79 10.96 0.66
CA LYS A 203 18.59 9.52 0.74
C LYS A 203 17.51 9.16 1.74
N ILE A 204 16.82 8.08 1.43
CA ILE A 204 15.87 7.44 2.34
C ILE A 204 16.64 6.51 3.27
N GLU A 205 16.32 6.60 4.54
CA GLU A 205 16.73 5.64 5.55
C GLU A 205 15.54 5.20 6.40
N PHE A 206 15.70 4.05 7.06
CA PHE A 206 14.69 3.45 7.90
C PHE A 206 15.20 3.31 9.34
N PHE A 207 14.33 3.55 10.31
CA PHE A 207 14.67 3.30 11.70
C PHE A 207 14.97 1.81 11.91
N LYS A 208 16.21 1.49 12.32
CA LYS A 208 16.66 0.11 12.57
C LYS A 208 15.88 -0.58 13.69
N ASN A 209 15.39 0.18 14.66
CA ASN A 209 14.51 -0.26 15.75
C ASN A 209 13.69 0.94 16.23
N SER A 210 12.41 1.04 15.84
CA SER A 210 11.50 1.99 16.49
C SER A 210 10.33 1.22 17.12
N PRO A 211 10.24 1.16 18.46
CA PRO A 211 9.05 0.66 19.17
C PRO A 211 7.92 1.69 19.21
N LEU A 212 8.12 2.90 18.69
CA LEU A 212 7.27 4.05 18.97
C LEU A 212 6.42 4.38 17.75
N LEU A 213 5.24 3.75 17.67
CA LEU A 213 3.98 4.27 17.09
C LEU A 213 2.83 3.23 17.09
N LEU A 214 2.92 2.19 17.92
CA LEU A 214 1.82 1.22 18.13
C LEU A 214 1.01 1.47 19.41
N THR A 215 1.36 2.48 20.22
CA THR A 215 0.72 2.72 21.52
C THR A 215 -0.57 3.55 21.49
N SER A 216 -0.98 4.10 20.34
CA SER A 216 -2.28 4.80 20.23
C SER A 216 -3.41 3.95 19.64
N TYR A 217 -3.15 2.71 19.20
CA TYR A 217 -4.18 1.85 18.60
C TYR A 217 -4.58 0.61 19.42
N HIS A 218 -3.94 0.38 20.57
CA HIS A 218 -4.19 -0.83 21.38
C HIS A 218 -4.73 -0.60 22.80
N HIS A 219 -5.31 0.57 23.10
CA HIS A 219 -5.88 0.83 24.43
C HIS A 219 -7.37 1.18 24.41
N VAL A 220 -8.21 0.36 23.78
CA VAL A 220 -9.61 0.18 24.23
C VAL A 220 -10.06 -1.24 23.91
N LYS A 221 -9.97 -2.12 24.92
CA LYS A 221 -10.67 -3.41 25.13
C LYS A 221 -9.69 -4.37 25.78
N ASP A 222 -9.61 -4.29 27.11
CA ASP A 222 -9.42 -5.44 28.00
C ASP A 222 -9.51 -4.95 29.45
N LYS A 223 -10.75 -4.71 29.89
CA LYS A 223 -11.13 -4.72 31.30
C LYS A 223 -12.57 -5.20 31.44
N GLN A 224 -12.74 -6.51 31.30
CA GLN A 224 -13.72 -7.26 32.10
C GLN A 224 -13.08 -8.61 32.46
N ILE A 225 -12.18 -8.56 33.45
CA ILE A 225 -11.89 -9.73 34.27
C ILE A 225 -13.09 -9.86 35.20
N LYS A 226 -13.98 -10.81 34.89
CA LYS A 226 -14.88 -11.40 35.88
C LYS A 226 -14.02 -12.21 36.84
N ASN A 227 -14.09 -11.88 38.12
CA ASN A 227 -13.77 -12.79 39.21
C ASN A 227 -14.82 -12.57 40.31
N PHE A 228 -15.41 -13.69 40.73
CA PHE A 228 -16.55 -13.90 41.65
C PHE A 228 -17.93 -13.73 41.02
#